data_AF-I3YN58-F1
#
_entry.id   AF-I3YN58-F1
#
_cell.length_a   1.000
_cell.length_b   1.000
_cell.length_c   1.000
_cell.angle_alpha   90.00
_cell.angle_beta   90.00
_cell.angle_gamma   90.00
#
_symmetry.space_group_name_H-M   'P 1'
#
loop_
_entity.id
_entity.type
_entity.pdbx_description
1 polymer ?
#
loop_
_entity_poly.entity_id
_entity_poly.type
_entity_poly.pdbx_seq_one_letter_code
_entity_poly.pdbx_strand_id
1 'polypeptide(L)'
;MNIHFDIYGLVTVKAKSLPYVSEGIPAGFPSPATDYIGDRIDLNEVLILNPGATYYARIRDYYMVEEELEQGDGILFDTSLAPHTGDLALCEVCGERVLKYIRKKGRELWLLGGGTDDTLPVDGETEARVLGVVTVVIKVRRFKRRRTRLIDRLPQKEQPALFERRAIRASFFPESDVSAEGLIDLNEELIPNPVSTFFGKVKGLSLIDDDIEDSDSVIVDRMLEPQWGDLAVCVTTEGFTMKYVELRDNGEIWLMPGNKDYAPIQITEDNERLLWGIVTHSIRQLRVKKGGKK
;
A
#
# COMPACT_ATOMS: atom_id res chain seq x y z
N MET A 1 -9.58 -6.46 23.00
CA MET A 1 -9.45 -6.15 21.57
C MET A 1 -7.97 -6.07 21.27
N ASN A 2 -7.41 -7.03 20.54
CA ASN A 2 -6.05 -6.88 20.03
C ASN A 2 -6.09 -5.82 18.95
N ILE A 3 -5.41 -4.70 19.18
CA ILE A 3 -5.47 -3.56 18.27
C ILE A 3 -4.29 -3.69 17.31
N HIS A 4 -4.49 -4.48 16.26
CA HIS A 4 -3.50 -4.73 15.21
C HIS A 4 -3.25 -3.53 14.30
N PHE A 5 -4.17 -2.58 14.31
CA PHE A 5 -4.22 -1.44 13.42
C PHE A 5 -4.51 -0.17 14.22
N ASP A 6 -3.73 0.88 14.02
CA ASP A 6 -4.10 2.23 14.45
C ASP A 6 -5.00 2.84 13.37
N ILE A 7 -6.24 3.20 13.70
CA ILE A 7 -7.21 3.71 12.73
C ILE A 7 -7.45 5.20 12.96
N TYR A 8 -7.40 5.97 11.88
CA TYR A 8 -7.58 7.42 11.86
C TYR A 8 -8.63 7.81 10.83
N GLY A 9 -9.45 8.81 11.16
CA GLY A 9 -10.22 9.53 10.17
C GLY A 9 -9.31 10.45 9.35
N LEU A 10 -9.79 10.88 8.18
CA LEU A 10 -9.01 11.73 7.27
C LEU A 10 -9.49 13.18 7.31
N VAL A 11 -8.53 14.11 7.29
CA VAL A 11 -8.76 15.55 7.13
C VAL A 11 -8.36 15.95 5.72
N THR A 12 -9.32 16.45 4.95
CA THR A 12 -9.10 16.85 3.55
C THR A 12 -8.98 18.37 3.39
N VAL A 13 -8.71 19.10 4.47
CA VAL A 13 -8.89 20.57 4.54
C VAL A 13 -7.62 21.32 4.10
N LYS A 14 -6.46 20.66 4.04
CA LYS A 14 -5.21 21.27 3.57
C LYS A 14 -4.80 20.67 2.22
N ALA A 15 -4.98 21.45 1.16
CA ALA A 15 -4.41 21.11 -0.12
C ALA A 15 -2.88 21.26 -0.07
N LYS A 16 -2.16 20.14 0.05
CA LYS A 16 -0.69 20.11 -0.07
C LYS A 16 -0.38 19.61 -1.47
N SER A 17 0.33 20.41 -2.25
CA SER A 17 0.40 20.26 -3.68
C SER A 17 1.83 19.88 -4.08
N LEU A 18 2.02 18.60 -4.44
CA LEU A 18 3.28 17.95 -4.78
C LEU A 18 3.60 18.01 -6.28
N PRO A 19 4.85 18.18 -6.72
CA PRO A 19 5.20 17.98 -8.13
C PRO A 19 4.82 16.57 -8.65
N TYR A 20 4.09 16.49 -9.76
CA TYR A 20 3.71 15.22 -10.42
C TYR A 20 4.62 14.88 -11.58
N VAL A 21 5.07 13.63 -11.66
CA VAL A 21 5.78 13.11 -12.85
C VAL A 21 4.78 12.52 -13.85
N SER A 22 4.34 13.35 -14.80
CA SER A 22 3.24 13.07 -15.75
C SER A 22 3.56 12.03 -16.83
N GLU A 23 4.82 11.87 -17.20
CA GLU A 23 5.21 10.89 -18.22
C GLU A 23 5.23 9.44 -17.71
N GLY A 24 4.98 9.23 -16.41
CA GLY A 24 5.12 7.94 -15.74
C GLY A 24 6.58 7.53 -15.64
N ILE A 25 6.97 6.98 -14.48
CA ILE A 25 8.26 6.36 -14.23
C ILE A 25 8.23 4.98 -14.90
N PRO A 26 8.90 4.80 -16.03
CA PRO A 26 8.91 3.54 -16.74
C PRO A 26 9.71 2.51 -15.95
N ALA A 27 9.24 1.28 -15.93
CA ALA A 27 9.94 0.09 -15.51
C ALA A 27 10.87 -0.42 -16.64
N GLY A 28 10.77 0.17 -17.85
CA GLY A 28 11.64 -0.08 -19.00
C GLY A 28 11.65 1.12 -19.96
N PHE A 29 12.69 1.21 -20.78
CA PHE A 29 13.23 2.40 -21.47
C PHE A 29 12.29 3.36 -22.24
N PRO A 30 12.35 4.66 -21.89
CA PRO A 30 12.32 5.77 -22.85
C PRO A 30 13.18 7.03 -22.49
N SER A 31 13.61 7.75 -23.53
CA SER A 31 14.53 8.90 -23.63
C SER A 31 14.60 9.96 -22.48
N PRO A 32 15.79 10.57 -22.22
CA PRO A 32 16.18 11.17 -20.94
C PRO A 32 15.97 12.70 -20.81
N ALA A 33 15.12 13.31 -21.64
CA ALA A 33 15.16 14.77 -21.85
C ALA A 33 13.86 15.55 -21.57
N THR A 34 12.86 14.98 -20.90
CA THR A 34 11.65 15.75 -20.58
C THR A 34 11.74 16.37 -19.19
N ASP A 35 11.41 17.65 -19.06
CA ASP A 35 11.12 18.29 -17.77
C ASP A 35 9.90 17.59 -17.14
N TYR A 36 10.15 16.58 -16.32
CA TYR A 36 9.16 15.69 -15.70
C TYR A 36 8.27 16.37 -14.64
N ILE A 37 8.24 17.70 -14.56
CA ILE A 37 7.49 18.45 -13.54
C ILE A 37 6.13 18.85 -14.12
N GLY A 38 5.13 18.02 -13.91
CA GLY A 38 3.73 18.31 -14.17
C GLY A 38 3.03 19.05 -13.01
N ASP A 39 1.70 19.11 -13.09
CA ASP A 39 0.82 19.78 -12.14
C ASP A 39 0.99 19.29 -10.69
N ARG A 40 0.57 20.12 -9.73
CA ARG A 40 0.73 19.80 -8.31
C ARG A 40 -0.36 18.81 -7.85
N ILE A 41 0.01 17.65 -7.31
CA ILE A 41 -0.86 16.58 -6.80
C ILE A 41 -1.10 16.71 -5.30
N ASP A 42 -2.36 16.51 -4.89
CA ASP A 42 -2.76 16.29 -3.51
C ASP A 42 -3.10 14.81 -3.30
N LEU A 43 -2.44 14.13 -2.35
CA LEU A 43 -2.70 12.72 -2.05
C LEU A 43 -4.13 12.49 -1.56
N ASN A 44 -4.72 13.46 -0.86
CA ASN A 44 -6.10 13.37 -0.41
C ASN A 44 -7.05 13.32 -1.63
N GLU A 45 -6.83 14.16 -2.65
CA GLU A 45 -7.68 14.18 -3.85
C GLU A 45 -7.55 12.90 -4.68
N VAL A 46 -6.32 12.39 -4.80
CA VAL A 46 -6.00 11.22 -5.63
C VAL A 46 -6.41 9.90 -4.99
N LEU A 47 -6.21 9.75 -3.68
CA LEU A 47 -6.37 8.47 -2.99
C LEU A 47 -7.72 8.32 -2.27
N ILE A 48 -8.35 9.42 -1.86
CA ILE A 48 -9.63 9.35 -1.11
C ILE A 48 -10.81 9.24 -2.07
N LEU A 49 -11.56 8.15 -1.93
CA LEU A 49 -12.77 7.92 -2.72
C LEU A 49 -13.93 8.76 -2.21
N ASN A 50 -14.33 8.59 -0.94
CA ASN A 50 -15.43 9.33 -0.32
C ASN A 50 -14.96 10.04 0.96
N PRO A 51 -14.70 11.36 0.89
CA PRO A 51 -14.39 12.15 2.07
C PRO A 51 -15.46 11.98 3.16
N GLY A 52 -15.05 11.64 4.38
CA GLY A 52 -15.95 11.38 5.52
C GLY A 52 -16.40 9.92 5.69
N ALA A 53 -16.15 9.04 4.72
CA ALA A 53 -16.37 7.59 4.84
C ALA A 53 -15.08 6.76 4.61
N THR A 54 -14.00 7.40 4.17
CA THR A 54 -12.67 6.79 4.04
C THR A 54 -11.83 7.02 5.31
N TYR A 55 -11.17 5.96 5.78
CA TYR A 55 -10.30 5.95 6.95
C TYR A 55 -8.91 5.44 6.57
N TYR A 56 -7.89 5.91 7.28
CA TYR A 56 -6.53 5.38 7.20
C TYR A 56 -6.29 4.42 8.36
N ALA A 57 -5.76 3.23 8.07
CA ALA A 57 -5.29 2.30 9.09
C ALA A 57 -3.80 2.01 8.89
N ARG A 58 -3.01 2.22 9.95
CA ARG A 58 -1.59 1.85 10.00
C ARG A 58 -1.43 0.51 10.70
N ILE A 59 -0.68 -0.41 10.10
CA ILE A 59 -0.41 -1.73 10.66
C ILE A 59 0.61 -1.64 11.79
N ARG A 60 0.28 -2.19 12.96
CA ARG A 60 1.20 -2.25 14.12
C ARG A 60 1.90 -3.59 14.24
N ASP A 61 1.14 -4.67 14.30
CA ASP A 61 1.64 -6.02 14.57
C ASP A 61 0.79 -7.09 13.85
N TYR A 62 0.39 -6.77 12.63
CA TYR A 62 -0.30 -7.67 11.71
C TYR A 62 0.59 -8.00 10.52
N TYR A 63 0.40 -9.20 9.96
CA TYR A 63 1.05 -9.60 8.72
C TYR A 63 0.03 -10.29 7.82
N MET A 64 -0.04 -9.86 6.56
CA MET A 64 -0.84 -10.52 5.53
C MET A 64 0.08 -10.99 4.42
N VAL A 65 0.09 -12.29 4.17
CA VAL A 65 1.01 -12.91 3.19
C VAL A 65 0.62 -12.49 1.78
N GLU A 66 -0.68 -12.53 1.45
CA GLU A 66 -1.17 -12.34 0.08
C GLU A 66 -0.84 -10.97 -0.50
N GLU A 67 -0.86 -9.93 0.35
CA GLU A 67 -0.50 -8.57 -0.02
C GLU A 67 0.88 -8.18 0.52
N GLU A 68 1.65 -9.12 1.07
CA GLU A 68 2.91 -8.90 1.81
C GLU A 68 2.89 -7.64 2.69
N LEU A 69 1.81 -7.46 3.45
CA LEU A 69 1.63 -6.30 4.33
C LEU A 69 2.29 -6.56 5.68
N GLU A 70 3.05 -5.57 6.17
CA GLU A 70 3.77 -5.68 7.42
C GLU A 70 3.66 -4.43 8.31
N GLN A 71 4.34 -4.46 9.45
CA GLN A 71 4.36 -3.37 10.42
C GLN A 71 4.80 -2.05 9.78
N GLY A 72 3.98 -1.01 9.93
CA GLY A 72 4.21 0.34 9.43
C GLY A 72 3.58 0.61 8.07
N ASP A 73 3.14 -0.42 7.35
CA ASP A 73 2.35 -0.22 6.15
C ASP A 73 0.97 0.36 6.48
N GLY A 74 0.36 0.99 5.50
CA GLY A 74 -0.92 1.66 5.61
C GLY A 74 -1.94 1.13 4.62
N ILE A 75 -3.22 1.24 4.97
CA ILE A 75 -4.33 1.00 4.06
C ILE A 75 -5.32 2.15 4.16
N LEU A 76 -6.01 2.43 3.05
CA LEU A 76 -7.24 3.22 3.06
C LEU A 76 -8.42 2.29 2.87
N PHE A 77 -9.41 2.37 3.74
CA PHE A 77 -10.66 1.64 3.57
C PHE A 77 -11.86 2.56 3.68
N ASP A 78 -12.90 2.25 2.92
CA ASP A 78 -14.10 3.05 2.81
C ASP A 78 -15.31 2.26 3.31
N THR A 79 -16.04 2.85 4.26
CA THR A 79 -17.18 2.24 4.94
C THR A 79 -18.49 2.37 4.15
N SER A 80 -18.53 3.26 3.14
CA SER A 80 -19.72 3.50 2.31
C SER A 80 -19.80 2.57 1.09
N LEU A 81 -18.68 1.90 0.75
CA LEU A 81 -18.63 1.04 -0.42
C LEU A 81 -19.28 -0.32 -0.17
N ALA A 82 -20.18 -0.70 -1.08
CA ALA A 82 -20.71 -2.06 -1.10
C ALA A 82 -19.62 -3.05 -1.54
N PRO A 83 -19.41 -4.14 -0.79
CA PRO A 83 -18.39 -5.13 -1.13
C PRO A 83 -18.77 -5.95 -2.37
N HIS A 84 -17.75 -6.27 -3.17
CA HIS A 84 -17.80 -7.18 -4.30
C HIS A 84 -16.83 -8.37 -4.10
N THR A 85 -17.06 -9.43 -4.85
CA THR A 85 -16.12 -10.57 -4.89
C THR A 85 -14.75 -10.10 -5.35
N GLY A 86 -13.70 -10.48 -4.63
CA GLY A 86 -12.31 -10.10 -4.88
C GLY A 86 -11.87 -8.83 -4.13
N ASP A 87 -12.79 -8.10 -3.49
CA ASP A 87 -12.37 -6.97 -2.65
C ASP A 87 -11.58 -7.44 -1.44
N LEU A 88 -10.48 -6.75 -1.16
CA LEU A 88 -9.87 -6.76 0.15
C LEU A 88 -10.70 -5.88 1.09
N ALA A 89 -10.95 -6.32 2.30
CA ALA A 89 -11.72 -5.58 3.29
C ALA A 89 -11.11 -5.65 4.68
N LEU A 90 -11.28 -4.57 5.43
CA LEU A 90 -11.06 -4.60 6.87
C LEU A 90 -12.32 -5.17 7.53
N CYS A 91 -12.13 -6.27 8.23
CA CYS A 91 -13.19 -7.00 8.92
C CYS A 91 -12.92 -7.04 10.41
N GLU A 92 -13.96 -7.27 11.18
CA GLU A 92 -13.84 -7.70 12.57
C GLU A 92 -14.41 -9.10 12.69
N VAL A 93 -13.63 -10.02 13.25
CA VAL A 93 -13.99 -11.43 13.44
C VAL A 93 -13.71 -11.77 14.89
N CYS A 94 -14.74 -12.18 15.63
CA CYS A 94 -14.67 -12.49 17.07
C CYS A 94 -14.03 -11.36 17.89
N GLY A 95 -14.34 -10.10 17.53
CA GLY A 95 -13.78 -8.90 18.16
C GLY A 95 -12.33 -8.57 17.79
N GLU A 96 -11.71 -9.31 16.86
CA GLU A 96 -10.38 -9.01 16.33
C GLU A 96 -10.46 -8.40 14.93
N ARG A 97 -9.74 -7.29 14.71
CA ARG A 97 -9.67 -6.65 13.39
C ARG A 97 -8.67 -7.41 12.51
N VAL A 98 -9.10 -7.80 11.31
CA VAL A 98 -8.31 -8.59 10.36
C VAL A 98 -8.60 -8.17 8.92
N LEU A 99 -7.65 -8.39 8.01
CA LEU A 99 -7.84 -8.21 6.59
C LEU A 99 -8.30 -9.52 5.94
N LYS A 100 -9.34 -9.42 5.11
CA LYS A 100 -9.92 -10.58 4.42
C LYS A 100 -10.39 -10.22 3.02
N TYR A 101 -10.15 -11.15 2.10
CA TYR A 101 -10.78 -11.11 0.78
C TYR A 101 -12.25 -11.49 0.86
N ILE A 102 -13.08 -10.81 0.09
CA ILE A 102 -14.53 -11.04 0.06
C ILE A 102 -14.89 -11.95 -1.12
N ARG A 103 -15.77 -12.91 -0.86
CA ARG A 103 -16.52 -13.66 -1.87
C ARG A 103 -18.01 -13.41 -1.70
N LYS A 104 -18.65 -12.88 -2.74
CA LYS A 104 -20.08 -12.56 -2.76
C LYS A 104 -20.83 -13.46 -3.74
N LYS A 105 -21.93 -14.08 -3.28
CA LYS A 105 -22.85 -14.85 -4.12
C LYS A 105 -24.29 -14.40 -3.87
N GLY A 106 -24.82 -13.59 -4.78
CA GLY A 106 -26.12 -12.94 -4.60
C GLY A 106 -26.10 -11.98 -3.41
N ARG A 107 -26.79 -12.33 -2.32
CA ARG A 107 -26.82 -11.55 -1.07
C ARG A 107 -25.87 -12.07 0.02
N GLU A 108 -25.29 -13.25 -0.18
CA GLU A 108 -24.39 -13.87 0.77
C GLU A 108 -22.98 -13.31 0.60
N LEU A 109 -22.31 -13.03 1.73
CA LEU A 109 -20.94 -12.57 1.81
C LEU A 109 -20.14 -13.57 2.63
N TRP A 110 -18.93 -13.87 2.15
CA TRP A 110 -18.00 -14.79 2.77
C TRP A 110 -16.62 -14.14 2.83
N LEU A 111 -15.93 -14.29 3.95
CA LEU A 111 -14.54 -13.88 4.15
C LEU A 111 -13.64 -15.07 3.83
N LEU A 112 -12.67 -14.89 2.94
CA LEU A 112 -11.74 -15.95 2.56
C LEU A 112 -10.63 -16.12 3.59
N GLY A 113 -10.34 -17.36 3.97
CA GLY A 113 -9.18 -17.78 4.75
C GLY A 113 -7.90 -17.43 3.99
N GLY A 114 -6.88 -16.95 4.71
CA GLY A 114 -5.60 -16.67 4.08
C GLY A 114 -4.86 -17.99 3.86
N GLY A 115 -4.56 -18.33 2.62
CA GLY A 115 -3.91 -19.59 2.23
C GLY A 115 -4.68 -20.90 2.47
N THR A 116 -5.95 -20.85 2.93
CA THR A 116 -6.82 -22.03 3.09
C THR A 116 -8.17 -21.83 2.39
N ASP A 117 -8.84 -22.92 2.01
CA ASP A 117 -10.20 -22.89 1.42
C ASP A 117 -11.29 -22.55 2.46
N ASP A 118 -10.91 -22.31 3.72
CA ASP A 118 -11.86 -21.99 4.78
C ASP A 118 -12.50 -20.63 4.50
N THR A 119 -13.83 -20.59 4.49
CA THR A 119 -14.56 -19.34 4.28
C THR A 119 -15.51 -19.09 5.44
N LEU A 120 -15.48 -17.88 5.98
CA LEU A 120 -16.31 -17.48 7.10
C LEU A 120 -17.52 -16.66 6.59
N PRO A 121 -18.77 -17.13 6.80
CA PRO A 121 -19.94 -16.37 6.36
C PRO A 121 -20.13 -15.09 7.18
N VAL A 122 -20.71 -14.07 6.55
CA VAL A 122 -21.16 -12.83 7.19
C VAL A 122 -22.69 -12.86 7.21
N ASP A 123 -23.25 -13.60 8.16
CA ASP A 123 -24.68 -13.92 8.26
C ASP A 123 -25.35 -13.37 9.53
N GLY A 124 -24.61 -12.65 10.38
CA GLY A 124 -25.09 -12.09 11.64
C GLY A 124 -25.18 -13.08 12.80
N GLU A 125 -24.99 -14.38 12.54
CA GLU A 125 -24.80 -15.41 13.57
C GLU A 125 -23.32 -15.56 13.90
N THR A 126 -22.49 -15.47 12.86
CA THR A 126 -21.05 -15.37 13.03
C THR A 126 -20.70 -14.00 13.62
N GLU A 127 -19.78 -13.94 14.59
CA GLU A 127 -19.17 -12.69 15.08
C GLU A 127 -18.24 -12.04 14.03
N ALA A 128 -18.59 -12.12 12.75
CA ALA A 128 -17.85 -11.59 11.62
C ALA A 128 -18.62 -10.43 10.99
N ARG A 129 -17.95 -9.29 10.83
CA ARG A 129 -18.49 -8.10 10.17
C ARG A 129 -17.45 -7.47 9.27
N VAL A 130 -17.91 -6.89 8.15
CA VAL A 130 -17.07 -6.05 7.28
C VAL A 130 -17.18 -4.61 7.77
N LEU A 131 -16.06 -4.00 8.15
CA LEU A 131 -16.01 -2.60 8.57
C LEU A 131 -15.94 -1.66 7.37
N GLY A 132 -15.18 -2.03 6.34
CA GLY A 132 -15.14 -1.29 5.08
C GLY A 132 -14.25 -1.96 4.04
N VAL A 133 -14.42 -1.55 2.79
CA VAL A 133 -13.68 -2.08 1.64
C VAL A 133 -12.34 -1.35 1.53
N VAL A 134 -11.24 -2.08 1.45
CA VAL A 134 -9.91 -1.51 1.21
C VAL A 134 -9.85 -0.99 -0.22
N THR A 135 -9.45 0.28 -0.33
CA THR A 135 -9.40 1.04 -1.59
C THR A 135 -7.96 1.28 -2.02
N VAL A 136 -7.04 1.41 -1.07
CA VAL A 136 -5.62 1.68 -1.32
C VAL A 136 -4.76 0.89 -0.34
N VAL A 137 -3.67 0.32 -0.84
CA VAL A 137 -2.57 -0.25 -0.06
C VAL A 137 -1.35 0.67 -0.20
N ILE A 138 -0.71 0.99 0.91
CA ILE A 138 0.45 1.89 1.01
C ILE A 138 1.57 1.12 1.72
N LYS A 139 2.62 0.76 1.00
CA LYS A 139 3.77 0.05 1.54
C LYS A 139 4.94 0.97 1.78
N VAL A 140 5.58 0.87 2.94
CA VAL A 140 6.81 1.59 3.24
C VAL A 140 7.98 0.86 2.58
N ARG A 141 8.71 1.53 1.71
CA ARG A 141 9.82 0.94 0.94
C ARG A 141 11.21 1.27 1.47
N ARG A 142 11.30 2.16 2.47
CA ARG A 142 12.56 2.46 3.13
C ARG A 142 13.03 1.29 3.98
N PHE A 143 14.29 0.92 3.84
CA PHE A 143 14.84 -0.21 4.57
C PHE A 143 14.83 0.04 6.09
N LYS A 144 14.01 -0.71 6.82
CA LYS A 144 14.06 -0.77 8.28
C LYS A 144 15.17 -1.75 8.63
N ARG A 145 16.29 -1.30 9.23
CA ARG A 145 17.31 -2.20 9.81
C ARG A 145 16.58 -3.35 10.52
N ARG A 146 16.66 -4.57 9.97
CA ARG A 146 16.01 -5.75 10.55
C ARG A 146 16.38 -5.80 12.03
N ARG A 147 15.42 -5.51 12.93
CA ARG A 147 15.42 -6.23 14.20
C ARG A 147 15.15 -7.66 13.79
N THR A 148 16.13 -8.53 13.98
CA THR A 148 15.99 -9.97 13.85
C THR A 148 14.87 -10.42 14.78
N ARG A 149 13.62 -10.34 14.33
CA ARG A 149 12.56 -11.17 14.85
C ARG A 149 12.69 -12.45 14.07
N LEU A 150 13.37 -13.42 14.69
CA LEU A 150 12.99 -14.81 14.50
C LEU A 150 11.46 -14.83 14.48
N ILE A 151 10.89 -15.10 13.32
CA ILE A 151 9.46 -15.42 13.21
C ILE A 151 9.37 -16.81 13.83
N ASP A 152 9.37 -16.87 15.17
CA ASP A 152 8.63 -17.91 15.84
C ASP A 152 7.21 -17.69 15.36
N ARG A 153 6.74 -18.60 14.49
CA ARG A 153 5.35 -18.67 14.05
C ARG A 153 4.49 -18.37 15.28
N LEU A 154 3.76 -17.26 15.25
CA LEU A 154 2.68 -17.06 16.22
C LEU A 154 1.85 -18.33 16.17
N PRO A 155 1.64 -19.03 17.31
CA PRO A 155 0.89 -20.26 17.30
C PRO A 155 -0.45 -19.97 16.62
N GLN A 156 -0.78 -20.74 15.59
CA GLN A 156 -2.12 -20.78 15.05
C GLN A 156 -3.03 -21.09 16.23
N LYS A 157 -3.73 -20.08 16.75
CA LYS A 157 -4.86 -20.33 17.63
C LYS A 157 -5.86 -21.07 16.77
N GLU A 158 -6.07 -22.35 17.10
CA GLU A 158 -7.13 -23.17 16.54
C GLU A 158 -8.41 -22.35 16.58
N GLN A 159 -8.94 -22.01 15.41
CA GLN A 159 -10.27 -21.41 15.30
C GLN A 159 -11.26 -22.48 15.76
N PRO A 160 -12.09 -22.22 16.80
CA PRO A 160 -13.04 -23.21 17.24
C PRO A 160 -14.03 -23.49 16.10
N ALA A 161 -14.15 -24.77 15.73
CA ALA A 161 -15.17 -25.24 14.80
C ALA A 161 -16.56 -24.90 15.37
N LEU A 162 -17.21 -23.87 14.82
CA LEU A 162 -18.54 -23.44 15.25
C LEU A 162 -19.60 -24.01 14.30
N PHE A 163 -20.26 -25.03 14.87
CA PHE A 163 -21.52 -25.71 14.58
C PHE A 163 -22.36 -25.32 13.35
N GLU A 164 -22.84 -26.39 12.69
CA GLU A 164 -24.02 -26.42 11.82
C GLU A 164 -25.27 -25.84 12.52
N ARG A 165 -25.93 -24.85 11.91
CA ARG A 165 -27.40 -24.84 11.66
C ARG A 165 -27.93 -23.57 10.98
N ARG A 166 -28.66 -23.80 9.88
CA ARG A 166 -29.79 -23.06 9.27
C ARG A 166 -29.71 -21.52 9.15
N ALA A 167 -29.38 -21.11 7.93
CA ALA A 167 -29.40 -19.75 7.39
C ALA A 167 -30.69 -18.94 7.65
N ILE A 168 -30.50 -17.71 8.14
CA ILE A 168 -31.45 -16.60 8.02
C ILE A 168 -30.76 -15.41 7.35
N ARG A 169 -31.47 -14.76 6.42
CA ARG A 169 -31.00 -13.62 5.61
C ARG A 169 -30.72 -12.39 6.48
N ALA A 170 -29.50 -11.87 6.44
CA ALA A 170 -29.18 -10.51 6.87
C ALA A 170 -29.02 -9.57 5.67
N SER A 171 -29.78 -8.48 5.64
CA SER A 171 -29.56 -7.33 4.78
C SER A 171 -28.32 -6.57 5.28
N PHE A 172 -27.25 -6.57 4.50
CA PHE A 172 -26.00 -5.86 4.81
C PHE A 172 -26.22 -4.35 4.88
N PHE A 173 -25.99 -3.78 6.06
CA PHE A 173 -25.75 -2.36 6.27
C PHE A 173 -24.42 -2.28 7.05
N PRO A 174 -23.37 -1.62 6.54
CA PRO A 174 -22.18 -1.38 7.33
C PRO A 174 -22.58 -0.46 8.49
N GLU A 175 -22.58 -0.97 9.72
CA GLU A 175 -22.75 -0.15 10.91
C GLU A 175 -21.50 0.74 11.05
N SER A 176 -21.71 2.05 10.95
CA SER A 176 -20.68 3.08 10.83
C SER A 176 -19.99 3.42 12.16
N ASP A 177 -19.66 2.42 12.98
CA ASP A 177 -18.97 2.63 14.27
C ASP A 177 -17.52 2.12 14.21
N VAL A 178 -16.74 2.69 13.29
CA VAL A 178 -15.29 2.52 13.27
C VAL A 178 -14.70 3.50 14.27
N SER A 179 -14.33 3.00 15.45
CA SER A 179 -13.58 3.79 16.44
C SER A 179 -12.21 4.18 15.90
N ALA A 180 -12.02 5.49 15.68
CA ALA A 180 -10.80 6.12 15.20
C ALA A 180 -10.10 6.88 16.34
N GLU A 181 -8.78 6.77 16.41
CA GLU A 181 -7.93 7.38 17.44
C GLU A 181 -7.80 8.91 17.28
N GLY A 182 -8.06 9.40 16.08
CA GLY A 182 -7.94 10.82 15.74
C GLY A 182 -8.10 11.06 14.26
N LEU A 183 -7.59 12.20 13.83
CA LEU A 183 -7.65 12.70 12.46
C LEU A 183 -6.25 12.90 11.90
N ILE A 184 -6.04 12.54 10.65
CA ILE A 184 -4.75 12.70 9.95
C ILE A 184 -4.92 13.22 8.53
N ASP A 185 -3.90 13.92 8.03
CA ASP A 185 -3.77 14.34 6.63
C ASP A 185 -2.75 13.44 5.93
N LEU A 186 -3.14 12.81 4.81
CA LEU A 186 -2.25 11.91 4.07
C LEU A 186 -0.99 12.60 3.58
N ASN A 187 -1.06 13.89 3.27
CA ASN A 187 0.11 14.63 2.85
C ASN A 187 1.06 14.95 4.00
N GLU A 188 0.58 15.09 5.24
CA GLU A 188 1.48 15.27 6.38
C GLU A 188 2.08 13.92 6.81
N GLU A 189 1.29 12.86 6.70
CA GLU A 189 1.69 11.50 7.05
C GLU A 189 2.73 10.90 6.10
N LEU A 190 2.48 10.96 4.78
CA LEU A 190 3.30 10.28 3.77
C LEU A 190 4.40 11.16 3.19
N ILE A 191 4.33 12.48 3.41
CA ILE A 191 5.24 13.47 2.83
C ILE A 191 5.81 14.37 3.93
N PRO A 192 6.87 13.90 4.62
CA PRO A 192 7.58 14.72 5.60
C PRO A 192 8.15 16.01 4.97
N ASN A 193 8.71 15.91 3.77
CA ASN A 193 9.38 17.01 3.06
C ASN A 193 8.78 17.28 1.68
N PRO A 194 7.76 18.15 1.57
CA PRO A 194 7.06 18.42 0.30
C PRO A 194 7.93 19.02 -0.80
N VAL A 195 9.00 19.72 -0.44
CA VAL A 195 9.89 20.41 -1.40
C VAL A 195 10.83 19.46 -2.13
N SER A 196 11.10 18.28 -1.56
CA SER A 196 11.99 17.26 -2.12
C SER A 196 11.25 15.98 -2.52
N THR A 197 9.95 15.91 -2.25
CA THR A 197 9.13 14.74 -2.51
C THR A 197 8.38 14.86 -3.83
N PHE A 198 8.36 13.77 -4.59
CA PHE A 198 7.76 13.65 -5.91
C PHE A 198 6.81 12.46 -5.93
N PHE A 199 5.69 12.60 -6.64
CA PHE A 199 4.76 11.51 -6.90
C PHE A 199 4.92 11.03 -8.34
N GLY A 200 5.14 9.73 -8.53
CA GLY A 200 5.31 9.13 -9.85
C GLY A 200 4.38 7.94 -10.06
N LYS A 201 3.91 7.75 -11.29
CA LYS A 201 3.19 6.54 -11.70
C LYS A 201 4.16 5.52 -12.27
N VAL A 202 4.12 4.28 -11.80
CA VAL A 202 4.91 3.18 -12.34
C VAL A 202 4.32 2.76 -13.68
N LYS A 203 5.18 2.53 -14.67
CA LYS A 203 4.79 2.05 -16.01
C LYS A 203 5.61 0.82 -16.40
N GLY A 204 5.04 -0.36 -16.39
CA GLY A 204 5.69 -1.62 -16.75
C GLY A 204 5.91 -2.54 -15.57
N LEU A 205 6.55 -3.68 -15.84
CA LEU A 205 6.43 -4.89 -15.00
C LEU A 205 7.73 -5.30 -14.28
N SER A 206 8.77 -4.47 -14.32
CA SER A 206 10.12 -4.85 -13.88
C SER A 206 10.32 -5.02 -12.37
N LEU A 207 9.29 -4.73 -11.57
CA LEU A 207 9.30 -4.85 -10.11
C LEU A 207 8.10 -5.67 -9.57
N ILE A 208 7.49 -6.52 -10.40
CA ILE A 208 6.38 -7.39 -9.96
C ILE A 208 6.83 -8.28 -8.78
N ASP A 209 8.05 -8.80 -8.84
CA ASP A 209 8.61 -9.67 -7.79
C ASP A 209 8.82 -8.94 -6.45
N ASP A 210 8.74 -7.61 -6.44
CA ASP A 210 8.81 -6.75 -5.25
C ASP A 210 7.45 -6.12 -4.90
N ASP A 211 6.36 -6.70 -5.43
CA ASP A 211 4.99 -6.26 -5.28
C ASP A 211 4.78 -4.78 -5.69
N ILE A 212 5.36 -4.40 -6.84
CA ILE A 212 5.09 -3.12 -7.52
C ILE A 212 4.63 -3.44 -8.94
N GLU A 213 3.38 -3.13 -9.23
CA GLU A 213 2.73 -3.43 -10.49
C GLU A 213 2.67 -2.22 -11.43
N ASP A 214 2.32 -2.48 -12.69
CA ASP A 214 2.00 -1.40 -13.63
C ASP A 214 0.83 -0.57 -13.09
N SER A 215 0.89 0.75 -13.28
CA SER A 215 -0.09 1.73 -12.80
C SER A 215 -0.10 1.99 -11.28
N ASP A 216 0.72 1.28 -10.50
CA ASP A 216 1.02 1.65 -9.11
C ASP A 216 1.64 3.05 -9.06
N SER A 217 1.67 3.65 -7.87
CA SER A 217 2.27 4.96 -7.66
C SER A 217 3.38 4.87 -6.64
N VAL A 218 4.39 5.72 -6.75
CA VAL A 218 5.49 5.80 -5.80
C VAL A 218 5.64 7.22 -5.29
N ILE A 219 6.02 7.32 -4.02
CA ILE A 219 6.48 8.57 -3.41
C ILE A 219 8.01 8.51 -3.36
N VAL A 220 8.66 9.50 -3.93
CA VAL A 220 10.12 9.57 -4.08
C VAL A 220 10.64 10.83 -3.39
N ASP A 221 11.59 10.70 -2.48
CA ASP A 221 12.25 11.85 -1.84
C ASP A 221 13.68 12.00 -2.36
N ARG A 222 13.99 13.17 -2.91
CA ARG A 222 15.30 13.50 -3.50
C ARG A 222 16.35 13.98 -2.50
N MET A 223 15.94 14.28 -1.26
CA MET A 223 16.87 14.75 -0.20
C MET A 223 17.28 13.64 0.76
N LEU A 224 16.75 12.42 0.62
CA LEU A 224 17.17 11.30 1.44
C LEU A 224 18.49 10.73 0.95
N GLU A 225 19.43 10.56 1.88
CA GLU A 225 20.64 9.79 1.64
C GLU A 225 20.31 8.30 1.46
N PRO A 226 20.88 7.63 0.45
CA PRO A 226 20.62 6.22 0.17
C PRO A 226 21.13 5.33 1.31
N GLN A 227 20.28 4.43 1.80
CA GLN A 227 20.66 3.40 2.76
C GLN A 227 20.64 2.01 2.11
N TRP A 228 21.40 1.07 2.70
CA TRP A 228 21.36 -0.32 2.27
C TRP A 228 19.92 -0.84 2.24
N GLY A 229 19.52 -1.45 1.12
CA GLY A 229 18.20 -2.02 0.91
C GLY A 229 17.14 -1.01 0.46
N ASP A 230 17.44 0.29 0.38
CA ASP A 230 16.48 1.27 -0.13
C ASP A 230 16.20 1.03 -1.62
N LEU A 231 14.95 1.21 -2.02
CA LEU A 231 14.59 1.26 -3.43
C LEU A 231 14.82 2.68 -3.96
N ALA A 232 15.66 2.84 -4.97
CA ALA A 232 16.00 4.13 -5.56
C ALA A 232 15.44 4.27 -6.97
N VAL A 233 14.91 5.45 -7.27
CA VAL A 233 14.65 5.88 -8.64
C VAL A 233 15.95 6.39 -9.24
N CYS A 234 16.30 5.84 -10.39
CA CYS A 234 17.51 6.17 -11.12
C CYS A 234 17.17 6.77 -12.49
N VAL A 235 17.88 7.82 -12.89
CA VAL A 235 17.75 8.44 -14.23
C VAL A 235 18.94 8.01 -15.06
N THR A 236 18.69 7.34 -16.17
CA THR A 236 19.70 6.95 -17.15
C THR A 236 19.48 7.70 -18.46
N THR A 237 20.39 7.57 -19.42
CA THR A 237 20.21 8.05 -20.79
C THR A 237 19.01 7.45 -21.51
N GLU A 238 18.43 6.39 -20.97
CA GLU A 238 17.32 5.67 -21.57
C GLU A 238 16.03 5.80 -20.74
N GLY A 239 16.02 6.67 -19.72
CA GLY A 239 14.85 6.98 -18.90
C GLY A 239 15.00 6.69 -17.42
N PHE A 240 13.88 6.72 -16.70
CA PHE A 240 13.85 6.28 -15.31
C PHE A 240 13.84 4.76 -15.18
N THR A 241 14.47 4.27 -14.13
CA THR A 241 14.42 2.87 -13.68
C THR A 241 14.44 2.83 -12.15
N MET A 242 14.09 1.71 -11.55
CA MET A 242 14.19 1.52 -10.10
C MET A 242 15.15 0.38 -9.78
N LYS A 243 16.02 0.61 -8.80
CA LYS A 243 17.08 -0.31 -8.39
C LYS A 243 17.26 -0.28 -6.88
N TYR A 244 17.67 -1.40 -6.31
CA TYR A 244 17.99 -1.48 -4.89
C TYR A 244 19.38 -0.90 -4.62
N VAL A 245 19.50 -0.17 -3.53
CA VAL A 245 20.76 0.37 -3.04
C VAL A 245 21.47 -0.71 -2.23
N GLU A 246 22.69 -1.08 -2.63
CA GLU A 246 23.63 -1.84 -1.83
C GLU A 246 24.75 -0.90 -1.38
N LEU A 247 24.75 -0.57 -0.09
CA LEU A 247 25.84 0.18 0.54
C LEU A 247 26.88 -0.81 1.09
N ARG A 248 28.13 -0.70 0.63
CA ARG A 248 29.24 -1.55 1.08
C ARG A 248 30.03 -0.91 2.22
N ASP A 249 30.77 -1.72 2.97
CA ASP A 249 31.54 -1.28 4.15
C ASP A 249 32.60 -0.21 3.84
N ASN A 250 33.07 -0.16 2.59
CA ASN A 250 34.01 0.85 2.09
C ASN A 250 33.32 2.19 1.71
N GLY A 251 32.01 2.31 1.89
CA GLY A 251 31.22 3.49 1.52
C GLY A 251 30.75 3.52 0.07
N GLU A 252 31.06 2.50 -0.74
CA GLU A 252 30.58 2.42 -2.12
C GLU A 252 29.07 2.17 -2.16
N ILE A 253 28.40 2.90 -3.04
CA ILE A 253 26.99 2.72 -3.34
C ILE A 253 26.86 1.96 -4.66
N TRP A 254 26.13 0.87 -4.64
CA TRP A 254 25.83 0.04 -5.81
C TRP A 254 24.32 0.00 -6.03
N LEU A 255 23.90 0.08 -7.29
CA LEU A 255 22.52 -0.07 -7.72
C LEU A 255 22.32 -1.48 -8.28
N MET A 256 21.61 -2.29 -7.52
CA MET A 256 21.33 -3.68 -7.83
C MET A 256 20.02 -3.76 -8.64
N PRO A 257 20.01 -4.46 -9.79
CA PRO A 257 18.78 -4.67 -10.54
C PRO A 257 17.87 -5.68 -9.84
N GLY A 258 16.55 -5.46 -9.88
CA GLY A 258 15.57 -6.46 -9.44
C GLY A 258 15.54 -7.70 -10.34
N ASN A 259 15.88 -7.55 -11.62
CA ASN A 259 16.06 -8.66 -12.56
C ASN A 259 17.53 -9.09 -12.66
N LYS A 260 17.80 -10.37 -12.43
CA LYS A 260 19.14 -11.01 -12.43
C LYS A 260 19.87 -10.94 -13.77
N ASP A 261 19.17 -10.67 -14.87
CA ASP A 261 19.77 -10.56 -16.21
C ASP A 261 20.52 -9.23 -16.43
N TYR A 262 20.41 -8.28 -15.52
CA TYR A 262 21.07 -6.98 -15.61
C TYR A 262 22.29 -6.90 -14.68
N ALA A 263 23.28 -6.09 -15.08
CA ALA A 263 24.47 -5.85 -14.26
C ALA A 263 24.22 -4.79 -13.16
N PRO A 264 24.80 -4.96 -11.96
CA PRO A 264 24.90 -3.90 -10.97
C PRO A 264 25.63 -2.66 -11.51
N ILE A 265 25.21 -1.47 -11.06
CA ILE A 265 25.82 -0.19 -11.45
C ILE A 265 26.45 0.44 -10.21
N GLN A 266 27.76 0.72 -10.24
CA GLN A 266 28.41 1.47 -9.18
C GLN A 266 28.14 2.97 -9.33
N ILE A 267 27.75 3.61 -8.23
CA ILE A 267 27.66 5.08 -8.16
C ILE A 267 29.04 5.65 -7.82
N THR A 268 29.51 6.56 -8.66
CA THR A 268 30.77 7.31 -8.56
C THR A 268 30.48 8.80 -8.72
N GLU A 269 31.49 9.65 -8.48
CA GLU A 269 31.36 11.10 -8.65
C GLU A 269 30.93 11.49 -10.10
N ASP A 270 31.37 10.71 -11.10
CA ASP A 270 31.05 10.97 -12.51
C ASP A 270 29.59 10.67 -12.87
N ASN A 271 28.90 9.85 -12.07
CA ASN A 271 27.57 9.36 -12.39
C ASN A 271 26.58 9.49 -11.22
N GLU A 272 26.88 10.30 -10.21
CA GLU A 272 26.05 10.55 -9.03
C GLU A 272 24.60 10.92 -9.40
N ARG A 273 24.42 11.64 -10.52
CA ARG A 273 23.11 12.08 -11.03
C ARG A 273 22.23 10.93 -11.52
N LEU A 274 22.81 9.74 -11.70
CA LEU A 274 22.03 8.53 -11.96
C LEU A 274 21.10 8.22 -10.80
N LEU A 275 21.51 8.46 -9.55
CA LEU A 275 20.63 8.33 -8.39
C LEU A 275 19.75 9.59 -8.28
N TRP A 276 18.47 9.48 -8.61
CA TRP A 276 17.58 10.63 -8.65
C TRP A 276 16.88 10.91 -7.32
N GLY A 277 16.49 9.86 -6.60
CA GLY A 277 15.87 9.93 -5.29
C GLY A 277 15.47 8.56 -4.75
N ILE A 278 15.07 8.51 -3.49
CA ILE A 278 14.71 7.28 -2.77
C ILE A 278 13.20 7.11 -2.72
N VAL A 279 12.72 5.93 -3.10
CA VAL A 279 11.31 5.54 -2.98
C VAL A 279 11.01 5.31 -1.51
N THR A 280 10.18 6.17 -0.93
CA THR A 280 9.75 6.04 0.47
C THR A 280 8.53 5.14 0.59
N HIS A 281 7.62 5.20 -0.38
CA HIS A 281 6.39 4.43 -0.40
C HIS A 281 6.02 3.95 -1.81
N SER A 282 5.39 2.77 -1.88
CA SER A 282 4.61 2.36 -3.05
C SER A 282 3.12 2.31 -2.69
N ILE A 283 2.26 2.66 -3.64
CA ILE A 283 0.84 2.88 -3.43
C ILE A 283 0.07 2.17 -4.55
N ARG A 284 -0.73 1.18 -4.16
CA ARG A 284 -1.62 0.44 -5.05
C ARG A 284 -3.06 0.82 -4.81
N GLN A 285 -3.78 1.19 -5.86
CA GLN A 285 -5.22 1.51 -5.78
C GLN A 285 -6.06 0.30 -6.20
N LEU A 286 -6.64 -0.39 -5.22
CA LEU A 286 -7.53 -1.54 -5.43
C LEU A 286 -8.92 -1.11 -5.92
N ARG A 287 -9.34 0.10 -5.55
CA ARG A 287 -10.56 0.73 -6.05
C ARG A 287 -10.24 2.13 -6.55
N VAL A 288 -10.69 2.41 -7.77
CA VAL A 288 -10.62 3.74 -8.37
C VAL A 288 -12.00 4.38 -8.42
N LYS A 289 -12.07 5.72 -8.32
CA LYS A 289 -13.32 6.46 -8.62
C LYS A 289 -13.76 6.01 -10.01
N LYS A 290 -14.98 5.48 -10.15
CA LYS A 290 -15.56 5.27 -11.48
C LYS A 290 -15.53 6.62 -12.17
N GLY A 291 -14.69 6.76 -13.21
CA GLY A 291 -14.61 7.99 -13.98
C GLY A 291 -16.02 8.34 -14.43
N GLY A 292 -16.53 9.48 -13.97
CA GLY A 292 -17.62 10.12 -14.67
C GLY A 292 -17.15 10.26 -16.11
N LYS A 293 -17.86 9.64 -17.05
CA LYS A 293 -17.64 9.86 -18.48
C LYS A 293 -17.56 11.38 -18.66
N LYS A 294 -16.38 11.88 -19.05
CA LYS A 294 -16.32 13.16 -19.75
C LYS A 294 -16.98 12.98 -21.11
#